data_AF-A0A933FHV9-F1
#
_entry.id   AF-A0A933FHV9-F1
#
_cell.length_a   1.000
_cell.length_b   1.000
_cell.length_c   1.000
_cell.angle_alpha   90.00
_cell.angle_beta   90.00
_cell.angle_gamma   90.00
#
_symmetry.space_group_name_H-M   'P 1'
#
loop_
_entity.id
_entity.type
_entity.pdbx_description
1 polymer ?
#
loop_
_entity_poly.entity_id
_entity_poly.type
_entity_poly.pdbx_seq_one_letter_code
_entity_poly.pdbx_strand_id
1 'polypeptide(L)'
;MKTKPSPRKERDLLDKIEDFIESRIEDKIKKGLDDVEAFLRKELRELREKAKDDEHGPFSYLEKFLKDRKVASVAPSTKFLIGKVFKRMDLKRTKIVVEYGAAEGVMTRPLLAKLPADGKLVAVELNGGFAAKLKQLEDPRLVVIQGSVTDIDALVAPLGLPPADAIISGIPFSFLSPLERHQLLHKTVDLLKPGGRFVAYQVTTHLIPLMKYHFREVEIDYEVRNLPPHFVFTGVK
;
A
#
# COMPACT_ATOMS: atom_id res chain seq x y z
N MET A 1 26.85 -13.24 16.33
CA MET A 1 25.53 -13.26 17.00
C MET A 1 25.08 -11.82 17.21
N LYS A 2 24.10 -11.32 16.44
CA LYS A 2 23.49 -10.01 16.68
C LYS A 2 22.32 -10.21 17.65
N THR A 3 22.43 -9.66 18.85
CA THR A 3 21.44 -9.77 19.91
C THR A 3 20.17 -9.01 19.53
N LYS A 4 19.01 -9.67 19.60
CA LYS A 4 17.70 -9.01 19.49
C LYS A 4 17.60 -7.91 20.57
N PRO A 5 17.15 -6.69 20.25
CA PRO A 5 16.94 -5.66 21.25
C PRO A 5 15.83 -6.11 22.22
N SER A 6 15.97 -5.77 23.51
CA SER A 6 15.00 -6.18 24.53
C SER A 6 13.67 -5.42 24.40
N PRO A 7 12.53 -5.98 24.86
CA PRO A 7 11.19 -5.43 24.68
C PRO A 7 10.97 -4.00 25.21
N ARG A 8 11.86 -3.50 26.09
CA ARG A 8 11.83 -2.12 26.60
C ARG A 8 12.39 -1.10 25.59
N LYS A 9 13.44 -1.45 24.84
CA LYS A 9 14.05 -0.53 23.86
C LYS A 9 13.17 -0.31 22.63
N GLU A 10 12.32 -1.29 22.32
CA GLU A 10 11.37 -1.23 21.22
C GLU A 10 10.20 -0.31 21.56
N ARG A 11 9.69 -0.32 22.80
CA ARG A 11 8.69 0.63 23.28
C ARG A 11 9.20 2.06 23.36
N ASP A 12 10.38 2.28 23.95
CA ASP A 12 10.99 3.63 24.01
C ASP A 12 11.28 4.22 22.62
N LEU A 13 11.52 3.38 21.63
CA LEU A 13 11.71 3.81 20.24
C LEU A 13 10.38 4.16 19.58
N LEU A 14 9.32 3.40 19.86
CA LEU A 14 7.96 3.68 19.38
C LEU A 14 7.44 5.00 19.94
N ASP A 15 7.61 5.25 21.24
CA ASP A 15 7.17 6.48 21.89
C ASP A 15 7.90 7.71 21.31
N LYS A 16 9.23 7.61 21.11
CA LYS A 16 10.03 8.67 20.46
C LYS A 16 9.67 8.91 19.00
N ILE A 17 9.24 7.87 18.30
CA ILE A 17 8.78 7.99 16.91
C ILE A 17 7.40 8.64 16.87
N GLU A 18 6.53 8.35 17.83
CA GLU A 18 5.20 8.95 17.98
C GLU A 18 5.31 10.46 18.25
N ASP A 19 6.13 10.87 19.23
CA ASP A 19 6.41 12.28 19.55
C ASP A 19 7.06 13.04 18.36
N PHE A 20 7.97 12.38 17.63
CA PHE A 20 8.62 12.96 16.45
C PHE A 20 7.66 13.12 15.26
N ILE A 21 6.68 12.22 15.15
CA ILE A 21 5.65 12.27 14.11
C ILE A 21 4.68 13.40 14.41
N GLU A 22 4.18 13.51 15.65
CA GLU A 22 3.28 14.58 16.08
C GLU A 22 3.88 15.96 15.83
N SER A 23 5.13 16.20 16.29
CA SER A 23 5.80 17.49 16.16
C SER A 23 6.06 17.95 14.72
N ARG A 24 6.28 17.05 13.76
CA ARG A 24 6.47 17.41 12.33
C ARG A 24 5.17 17.49 11.54
N ILE A 25 4.13 16.80 12.03
CA ILE A 25 2.82 16.77 11.43
C ILE A 25 2.13 18.10 11.74
N GLU A 26 2.02 18.49 13.01
CA GLU A 26 1.23 19.64 13.47
C GLU A 26 1.42 20.95 12.68
N ASP A 27 2.67 21.32 12.33
CA ASP A 27 2.97 22.60 11.67
C ASP A 27 2.44 22.73 10.24
N LYS A 28 2.22 21.63 9.50
CA LYS A 28 1.77 21.65 8.09
C LYS A 28 0.33 21.21 7.88
N ILE A 29 -0.35 20.79 8.95
CA ILE A 29 -1.50 19.88 8.93
C ILE A 29 -2.75 20.49 9.55
N LYS A 30 -2.57 21.46 10.45
CA LYS A 30 -3.62 22.12 11.24
C LYS A 30 -4.72 22.84 10.44
N LYS A 31 -4.61 22.93 9.11
CA LYS A 31 -5.66 23.55 8.26
C LYS A 31 -6.64 22.57 7.61
N GLY A 32 -6.43 21.26 7.75
CA GLY A 32 -7.35 20.29 7.14
C GLY A 32 -7.24 18.84 7.61
N LEU A 33 -6.36 18.52 8.57
CA LEU A 33 -6.28 17.15 9.10
C LEU A 33 -7.31 16.85 10.18
N ASP A 34 -7.77 17.82 10.96
CA ASP A 34 -8.67 17.53 12.09
C ASP A 34 -9.99 16.89 11.60
N ASP A 35 -10.52 17.38 10.47
CA ASP A 35 -11.71 16.81 9.82
C ASP A 35 -11.46 15.42 9.23
N VAL A 36 -10.25 15.21 8.68
CA VAL A 36 -9.83 13.92 8.10
C VAL A 36 -9.57 12.90 9.20
N GLU A 37 -8.98 13.32 10.32
CA GLU A 37 -8.69 12.47 11.47
C GLU A 37 -9.99 12.06 12.19
N ALA A 38 -10.95 12.98 12.33
CA ALA A 38 -12.28 12.67 12.82
C ALA A 38 -13.00 11.64 11.93
N PHE A 39 -12.92 11.81 10.60
CA PHE A 39 -13.48 10.86 9.63
C PHE A 39 -12.82 9.48 9.71
N LEU A 40 -11.48 9.43 9.73
CA LEU A 40 -10.69 8.20 9.84
C LEU A 40 -10.94 7.44 11.14
N ARG A 41 -11.01 8.14 12.28
CA ARG A 41 -11.30 7.54 13.59
C ARG A 41 -12.69 6.91 13.62
N LYS A 42 -13.67 7.56 12.97
CA LYS A 42 -15.03 7.02 12.85
C LYS A 42 -15.05 5.73 12.01
N GLU A 43 -14.45 5.76 10.82
CA GLU A 43 -14.35 4.59 9.92
C GLU A 43 -13.60 3.41 10.58
N LEU A 44 -12.44 3.67 11.22
CA LEU A 44 -11.66 2.66 11.93
C LEU A 44 -12.42 2.03 13.10
N ARG A 45 -13.28 2.80 13.78
CA ARG A 45 -14.12 2.31 14.88
C ARG A 45 -15.22 1.39 14.36
N GLU A 46 -15.90 1.79 13.29
CA GLU A 46 -16.93 0.95 12.64
C GLU A 46 -16.33 -0.36 12.10
N LEU A 47 -15.12 -0.31 11.54
CA LEU A 47 -14.37 -1.48 11.08
C LEU A 47 -13.95 -2.41 12.22
N ARG A 48 -13.47 -1.86 13.34
CA ARG A 48 -13.07 -2.64 14.53
C ARG A 48 -14.24 -3.27 15.26
N GLU A 49 -15.38 -2.58 15.32
CA GLU A 49 -16.60 -3.15 15.94
C GLU A 49 -17.14 -4.29 15.09
N LYS A 50 -17.19 -4.12 13.77
CA LYS A 50 -17.55 -5.22 12.87
C LYS A 50 -16.56 -6.40 13.00
N ALA A 51 -15.25 -6.15 13.06
CA ALA A 51 -14.22 -7.19 13.17
C ALA A 51 -14.24 -8.04 14.47
N LYS A 52 -14.97 -7.61 15.52
CA LYS A 52 -15.11 -8.36 16.76
C LYS A 52 -16.18 -9.46 16.73
N ASP A 53 -17.09 -9.44 15.75
CA ASP A 53 -18.28 -10.31 15.72
C ASP A 53 -18.15 -11.55 14.82
N ASP A 54 -17.00 -11.85 14.21
CA ASP A 54 -16.85 -12.96 13.26
C ASP A 54 -15.78 -13.99 13.66
N GLU A 55 -16.17 -15.25 13.77
CA GLU A 55 -15.32 -16.43 14.07
C GLU A 55 -14.38 -16.79 12.89
N HIS A 56 -14.55 -16.13 11.74
CA HIS A 56 -13.75 -16.31 10.53
C HIS A 56 -12.93 -15.03 10.28
N GLY A 57 -11.61 -15.13 10.50
CA GLY A 57 -10.64 -14.04 10.62
C GLY A 57 -10.63 -12.91 9.57
N PRO A 58 -9.66 -11.98 9.65
CA PRO A 58 -9.69 -10.65 9.01
C PRO A 58 -9.84 -10.62 7.47
N PHE A 59 -9.71 -11.77 6.81
CA PHE A 59 -9.96 -11.95 5.38
C PHE A 59 -11.44 -11.84 4.98
N SER A 60 -12.39 -12.19 5.86
CA SER A 60 -13.82 -12.00 5.63
C SER A 60 -14.20 -10.51 5.55
N TYR A 61 -13.44 -9.66 6.25
CA TYR A 61 -13.58 -8.22 6.25
C TYR A 61 -13.17 -7.58 4.94
N LEU A 62 -12.04 -8.01 4.36
CA LEU A 62 -11.59 -7.49 3.07
C LEU A 62 -12.59 -7.84 1.96
N GLU A 63 -13.15 -9.05 1.99
CA GLU A 63 -14.26 -9.39 1.08
C GLU A 63 -15.53 -8.58 1.32
N LYS A 64 -15.93 -8.38 2.59
CA LYS A 64 -17.12 -7.59 2.94
C LYS A 64 -16.96 -6.11 2.60
N PHE A 65 -15.78 -5.52 2.82
CA PHE A 65 -15.44 -4.13 2.51
C PHE A 65 -15.41 -3.88 0.99
N LEU A 66 -14.96 -4.85 0.20
CA LEU A 66 -15.00 -4.79 -1.27
C LEU A 66 -16.40 -5.11 -1.84
N LYS A 67 -17.21 -5.94 -1.16
CA LYS A 67 -18.61 -6.25 -1.54
C LYS A 67 -19.58 -5.11 -1.18
N ASP A 68 -19.28 -4.32 -0.14
CA ASP A 68 -20.09 -3.18 0.25
C ASP A 68 -19.86 -2.02 -0.74
N ARG A 69 -20.75 -1.91 -1.73
CA ARG A 69 -20.72 -0.88 -2.80
C ARG A 69 -20.60 0.55 -2.28
N LYS A 70 -20.98 0.79 -1.01
CA LYS A 70 -20.87 2.11 -0.35
C LYS A 70 -19.47 2.43 0.17
N VAL A 71 -18.62 1.42 0.31
CA VAL A 71 -17.26 1.54 0.83
C VAL A 71 -16.24 1.46 -0.32
N ALA A 72 -16.54 0.64 -1.33
CA ALA A 72 -15.90 0.73 -2.64
C ALA A 72 -16.17 2.08 -3.36
N SER A 73 -17.05 2.93 -2.82
CA SER A 73 -17.34 4.29 -3.31
C SER A 73 -16.60 5.41 -2.57
N VAL A 74 -15.61 5.10 -1.74
CA VAL A 74 -14.55 6.07 -1.40
C VAL A 74 -13.81 6.32 -2.72
N ALA A 75 -14.09 7.47 -3.36
CA ALA A 75 -14.02 7.66 -4.81
C ALA A 75 -12.77 7.05 -5.50
N PRO A 76 -12.92 6.48 -6.71
CA PRO A 76 -11.80 5.92 -7.46
C PRO A 76 -10.64 6.93 -7.53
N SER A 77 -9.41 6.42 -7.39
CA SER A 77 -8.21 7.25 -7.43
C SER A 77 -8.24 8.18 -8.63
N THR A 78 -8.21 9.48 -8.37
CA THR A 78 -8.27 10.50 -9.42
C THR A 78 -7.00 10.47 -10.27
N LYS A 79 -7.08 11.00 -11.48
CA LYS A 79 -5.90 11.22 -12.35
C LYS A 79 -4.76 11.97 -11.65
N PHE A 80 -5.10 12.81 -10.66
CA PHE A 80 -4.12 13.55 -9.87
C PHE A 80 -3.33 12.62 -8.94
N LEU A 81 -4.02 11.72 -8.22
CA LEU A 81 -3.38 10.73 -7.36
C LEU A 81 -2.53 9.75 -8.18
N ILE A 82 -3.08 9.22 -9.28
CA ILE A 82 -2.36 8.34 -10.21
C ILE A 82 -1.09 9.04 -10.72
N GLY A 83 -1.23 10.29 -11.18
CA GLY A 83 -0.09 11.08 -11.63
C GLY A 83 0.95 11.34 -10.53
N LYS A 84 0.52 11.55 -9.29
CA LYS A 84 1.43 11.76 -8.16
C LYS A 84 2.19 10.48 -7.79
N VAL A 85 1.52 9.32 -7.76
CA VAL A 85 2.15 8.01 -7.58
C VAL A 85 3.16 7.76 -8.70
N PHE A 86 2.79 8.03 -9.95
CA PHE A 86 3.66 7.78 -11.09
C PHE A 86 4.90 8.66 -11.12
N LYS A 87 4.82 9.91 -10.65
CA LYS A 87 5.98 10.80 -10.50
C LYS A 87 7.03 10.28 -9.52
N ARG A 88 6.66 9.35 -8.64
CA ARG A 88 7.60 8.70 -7.72
C ARG A 88 8.38 7.56 -8.37
N MET A 89 8.14 7.27 -9.65
CA MET A 89 8.81 6.18 -10.38
C MET A 89 9.35 6.71 -11.71
N ASP A 90 10.52 6.22 -12.12
CA ASP A 90 11.02 6.44 -13.48
C ASP A 90 10.42 5.40 -14.43
N LEU A 91 9.13 5.56 -14.76
CA LEU A 91 8.37 4.59 -15.54
C LEU A 91 8.96 4.27 -16.91
N LYS A 92 9.84 5.13 -17.46
CA LYS A 92 10.55 4.86 -18.71
C LYS A 92 11.63 3.78 -18.57
N ARG A 93 12.20 3.64 -17.37
CA ARG A 93 13.28 2.69 -17.04
C ARG A 93 12.81 1.54 -16.14
N THR A 94 11.62 1.67 -15.54
CA THR A 94 10.96 0.63 -14.77
C THR A 94 10.55 -0.53 -15.67
N LYS A 95 11.09 -1.73 -15.41
CA LYS A 95 10.74 -2.96 -16.13
C LYS A 95 9.81 -3.85 -15.32
N ILE A 96 10.08 -4.06 -14.04
CA ILE A 96 9.28 -4.93 -13.17
C ILE A 96 8.51 -4.08 -12.16
N VAL A 97 7.19 -4.10 -12.24
CA VAL A 97 6.30 -3.49 -11.25
C VAL A 97 5.43 -4.53 -10.60
N VAL A 98 5.26 -4.44 -9.28
CA VAL A 98 4.27 -5.22 -8.54
C VAL A 98 3.21 -4.27 -7.97
N GLU A 99 1.94 -4.57 -8.18
CA GLU A 99 0.81 -3.81 -7.68
C GLU A 99 0.08 -4.62 -6.61
N TYR A 100 0.07 -4.12 -5.37
CA TYR A 100 -0.66 -4.68 -4.25
C TYR A 100 -2.06 -4.11 -4.20
N GLY A 101 -3.07 -4.97 -4.40
CA GLY A 101 -4.49 -4.59 -4.38
C GLY A 101 -4.88 -3.83 -5.64
N ALA A 102 -4.80 -4.50 -6.79
CA ALA A 102 -5.09 -3.91 -8.09
C ALA A 102 -6.59 -3.56 -8.28
N ALA A 103 -7.48 -4.17 -7.50
CA ALA A 103 -8.93 -3.98 -7.55
C ALA A 103 -9.45 -4.09 -9.00
N GLU A 104 -10.32 -3.18 -9.43
CA GLU A 104 -10.82 -3.18 -10.81
C GLU A 104 -9.80 -2.70 -11.86
N GLY A 105 -8.59 -2.28 -11.45
CA GLY A 105 -7.50 -1.85 -12.34
C GLY A 105 -7.42 -0.35 -12.58
N VAL A 106 -7.81 0.46 -11.60
CA VAL A 106 -7.74 1.94 -11.67
C VAL A 106 -6.30 2.41 -11.83
N MET A 107 -5.35 1.78 -11.14
CA MET A 107 -3.92 2.07 -11.27
C MET A 107 -3.27 1.17 -12.34
N THR A 108 -3.68 -0.09 -12.44
CA THR A 108 -3.19 -1.06 -13.44
C THR A 108 -3.22 -0.53 -14.88
N ARG A 109 -4.39 -0.06 -15.36
CA ARG A 109 -4.56 0.41 -16.75
C ARG A 109 -3.62 1.56 -17.13
N PRO A 110 -3.60 2.70 -16.40
CA PRO A 110 -2.71 3.80 -16.73
C PRO A 110 -1.24 3.45 -16.53
N LEU A 111 -0.91 2.47 -15.67
CA LEU A 111 0.44 1.98 -15.50
C LEU A 111 0.89 1.19 -16.73
N LEU A 112 0.07 0.26 -17.25
CA LEU A 112 0.32 -0.44 -18.52
C LEU A 112 0.50 0.54 -19.68
N ALA A 113 -0.28 1.61 -19.73
CA ALA A 113 -0.15 2.64 -20.75
C ALA A 113 1.19 3.42 -20.71
N LYS A 114 1.96 3.32 -19.62
CA LYS A 114 3.27 4.00 -19.46
C LYS A 114 4.45 3.05 -19.34
N LEU A 115 4.20 1.79 -19.02
CA LEU A 115 5.22 0.77 -18.92
C LEU A 115 5.86 0.53 -20.31
N PRO A 116 7.17 0.27 -20.41
CA PRO A 116 7.79 -0.07 -21.68
C PRO A 116 7.25 -1.41 -22.21
N ALA A 117 7.48 -1.67 -23.50
CA ALA A 117 7.01 -2.89 -24.17
C ALA A 117 7.63 -4.17 -23.59
N ASP A 118 8.87 -4.08 -23.10
CA ASP A 118 9.60 -5.17 -22.43
C ASP A 118 9.37 -5.21 -20.90
N GLY A 119 8.43 -4.40 -20.39
CA GLY A 119 8.07 -4.39 -18.98
C GLY A 119 7.11 -5.52 -18.58
N LYS A 120 7.01 -5.76 -17.28
CA LYS A 120 6.07 -6.66 -16.64
C LYS A 120 5.41 -5.98 -15.45
N LEU A 121 4.09 -6.08 -15.38
CA LEU A 121 3.26 -5.67 -14.26
C LEU A 121 2.64 -6.90 -13.63
N VAL A 122 2.99 -7.18 -12.38
CA VAL A 122 2.36 -8.23 -11.57
C VAL A 122 1.29 -7.57 -10.70
N ALA A 123 0.03 -7.76 -11.06
CA ALA A 123 -1.12 -7.28 -10.29
C ALA A 123 -1.60 -8.38 -9.34
N VAL A 124 -1.52 -8.12 -8.04
CA VAL A 124 -2.01 -9.03 -6.99
C VAL A 124 -3.33 -8.50 -6.46
N GLU A 125 -4.36 -9.34 -6.49
CA GLU A 125 -5.70 -8.99 -6.05
C GLU A 125 -6.34 -10.14 -5.28
N LEU A 126 -6.94 -9.87 -4.12
CA LEU A 126 -7.55 -10.91 -3.30
C LEU A 126 -8.90 -11.36 -3.88
N ASN A 127 -9.71 -10.41 -4.35
CA ASN A 127 -11.05 -10.69 -4.86
C ASN A 127 -10.98 -11.36 -6.24
N GLY A 128 -11.46 -12.61 -6.34
CA GLY A 128 -11.46 -13.36 -7.60
C GLY A 128 -12.25 -12.71 -8.74
N GLY A 129 -13.32 -11.97 -8.43
CA GLY A 129 -14.11 -11.25 -9.44
C GLY A 129 -13.33 -10.08 -10.05
N PHE A 130 -12.61 -9.32 -9.23
CA PHE A 130 -11.73 -8.25 -9.72
C PHE A 130 -10.51 -8.81 -10.47
N ALA A 131 -9.90 -9.88 -9.95
CA ALA A 131 -8.83 -10.59 -10.66
C ALA A 131 -9.29 -11.11 -12.04
N ALA A 132 -10.51 -11.65 -12.14
CA ALA A 132 -11.09 -12.08 -13.40
C ALA A 132 -11.29 -10.91 -14.38
N LYS A 133 -11.78 -9.75 -13.92
CA LYS A 133 -11.89 -8.53 -14.74
C LYS A 133 -10.52 -8.04 -15.22
N LEU A 134 -9.50 -8.08 -14.36
CA LEU A 134 -8.14 -7.68 -14.74
C LEU A 134 -7.55 -8.59 -15.82
N LYS A 135 -7.83 -9.90 -15.77
CA LYS A 135 -7.40 -10.86 -16.79
C LYS A 135 -7.99 -10.58 -18.18
N GLN A 136 -9.14 -9.89 -18.26
CA GLN A 136 -9.77 -9.49 -19.53
C GLN A 136 -9.07 -8.30 -20.21
N LEU A 137 -8.05 -7.68 -19.60
CA LEU A 137 -7.30 -6.58 -20.22
C LEU A 137 -6.39 -7.03 -21.37
N GLU A 138 -6.14 -8.34 -21.52
CA GLU A 138 -5.39 -8.95 -22.63
C GLU A 138 -4.05 -8.24 -22.99
N ASP A 139 -3.31 -7.77 -21.99
CA ASP A 139 -1.98 -7.17 -22.18
C ASP A 139 -0.87 -8.19 -21.88
N PRO A 140 0.07 -8.47 -22.81
CA PRO A 140 1.14 -9.45 -22.62
C PRO A 140 2.15 -9.09 -21.51
N ARG A 141 2.11 -7.85 -21.03
CA ARG A 141 2.94 -7.36 -19.92
C ARG A 141 2.26 -7.57 -18.57
N LEU A 142 0.96 -7.81 -18.54
CA LEU A 142 0.19 -7.98 -17.31
C LEU A 142 0.19 -9.45 -16.87
N VAL A 143 0.56 -9.68 -15.61
CA VAL A 143 0.38 -10.95 -14.91
C VAL A 143 -0.57 -10.69 -13.75
N VAL A 144 -1.74 -11.32 -13.77
CA VAL A 144 -2.74 -11.18 -12.70
C VAL A 144 -2.70 -12.41 -11.80
N ILE A 145 -2.40 -12.19 -10.52
CA ILE A 145 -2.40 -13.22 -9.48
C ILE A 145 -3.56 -12.96 -8.53
N GLN A 146 -4.45 -13.94 -8.40
CA GLN A 146 -5.44 -13.93 -7.33
C GLN A 146 -4.79 -14.45 -6.05
N GLY A 147 -4.70 -13.65 -5.01
CA GLY A 147 -4.09 -14.06 -3.75
C GLY A 147 -3.91 -12.94 -2.74
N SER A 148 -3.51 -13.30 -1.52
CA SER A 148 -3.17 -12.34 -0.47
C SER A 148 -1.74 -11.83 -0.65
N VAL A 149 -1.58 -10.52 -0.59
CA VAL A 149 -0.27 -9.85 -0.55
C VAL A 149 0.56 -10.21 0.68
N THR A 150 -0.03 -10.75 1.74
CA THR A 150 0.72 -11.31 2.88
C THR A 150 1.62 -12.48 2.47
N ASP A 151 1.24 -13.18 1.40
CA ASP A 151 1.93 -14.35 0.84
C ASP A 151 2.77 -13.98 -0.39
N ILE A 152 3.10 -12.69 -0.56
CA ILE A 152 3.68 -12.15 -1.80
C ILE A 152 4.89 -12.94 -2.31
N ASP A 153 5.80 -13.39 -1.44
CA ASP A 153 6.99 -14.15 -1.84
C ASP A 153 6.61 -15.44 -2.59
N ALA A 154 5.63 -16.18 -2.07
CA ALA A 154 5.15 -17.41 -2.67
C ALA A 154 4.38 -17.15 -3.97
N LEU A 155 3.68 -16.02 -4.06
CA LEU A 155 2.95 -15.62 -5.26
C LEU A 155 3.89 -15.25 -6.41
N VAL A 156 4.98 -14.51 -6.14
CA VAL A 156 5.87 -14.01 -7.19
C VAL A 156 7.02 -14.97 -7.53
N ALA A 157 7.45 -15.84 -6.61
CA ALA A 157 8.58 -16.74 -6.82
C ALA A 157 8.44 -17.62 -8.08
N PRO A 158 7.27 -18.22 -8.38
CA PRO A 158 7.09 -19.04 -9.59
C PRO A 158 7.25 -18.27 -10.91
N LEU A 159 7.19 -16.94 -10.88
CA LEU A 159 7.35 -16.11 -12.08
C LEU A 159 8.81 -16.01 -12.54
N GLY A 160 9.78 -16.30 -11.66
CA GLY A 160 11.21 -16.22 -11.97
C GLY A 160 11.67 -14.82 -12.41
N LEU A 161 10.95 -13.77 -12.00
CA LEU A 161 11.27 -12.39 -12.37
C LEU A 161 12.43 -11.85 -11.53
N PRO A 162 13.23 -10.91 -12.08
CA PRO A 162 14.23 -10.22 -11.30
C PRO A 162 13.56 -9.32 -10.24
N PRO A 163 14.30 -8.85 -9.22
CA PRO A 163 13.78 -7.94 -8.21
C PRO A 163 13.10 -6.70 -8.82
N ALA A 164 12.00 -6.28 -8.21
CA ALA A 164 11.14 -5.23 -8.72
C ALA A 164 11.84 -3.87 -8.76
N ASP A 165 11.57 -3.11 -9.83
CA ASP A 165 11.96 -1.70 -9.93
C ASP A 165 11.07 -0.83 -9.05
N ALA A 166 9.77 -1.17 -9.02
CA ALA A 166 8.80 -0.49 -8.20
C ALA A 166 7.73 -1.45 -7.66
N ILE A 167 7.23 -1.14 -6.48
CA ILE A 167 6.06 -1.79 -5.89
C ILE A 167 5.07 -0.69 -5.54
N ILE A 168 3.83 -0.81 -5.98
CA ILE A 168 2.76 0.16 -5.70
C ILE A 168 1.73 -0.52 -4.81
N SER A 169 1.19 0.20 -3.83
CA SER A 169 0.22 -0.36 -2.91
C SER A 169 -1.00 0.53 -2.72
N GLY A 170 -2.15 -0.02 -3.12
CA GLY A 170 -3.48 0.51 -2.83
C GLY A 170 -4.18 -0.18 -1.66
N ILE A 171 -3.60 -1.24 -1.08
CA ILE A 171 -4.23 -1.93 0.05
C ILE A 171 -4.27 -1.03 1.29
N PRO A 172 -5.34 -1.03 2.06
CA PRO A 172 -5.38 -0.36 3.36
C PRO A 172 -4.56 -1.14 4.39
N PHE A 173 -3.39 -0.61 4.80
CA PHE A 173 -2.54 -1.24 5.81
C PHE A 173 -3.19 -1.35 7.19
N SER A 174 -4.24 -0.57 7.45
CA SER A 174 -5.01 -0.59 8.69
C SER A 174 -5.64 -1.95 9.00
N PHE A 175 -5.94 -2.77 7.99
CA PHE A 175 -6.52 -4.10 8.17
C PHE A 175 -5.52 -5.18 8.54
N LEU A 176 -4.23 -4.92 8.36
CA LEU A 176 -3.18 -5.82 8.79
C LEU A 176 -2.88 -5.59 10.28
N SER A 177 -2.62 -6.66 11.01
CA SER A 177 -2.06 -6.58 12.36
C SER A 177 -0.67 -5.92 12.33
N PRO A 178 -0.17 -5.35 13.45
CA PRO A 178 1.16 -4.75 13.49
C PRO A 178 2.26 -5.69 12.98
N LEU A 179 2.19 -6.98 13.33
CA LEU A 179 3.14 -7.99 12.87
C LEU A 179 3.06 -8.19 11.35
N GLU A 180 1.86 -8.34 10.80
CA GLU A 180 1.66 -8.51 9.36
C GLU A 180 2.14 -7.28 8.56
N ARG A 181 1.95 -6.06 9.08
CA ARG A 181 2.49 -4.85 8.43
C ARG A 181 4.01 -4.89 8.36
N HIS A 182 4.67 -5.24 9.47
CA HIS A 182 6.12 -5.36 9.51
C HIS A 182 6.63 -6.44 8.56
N GLN A 183 5.99 -7.61 8.56
CA GLN A 183 6.36 -8.71 7.68
C GLN A 183 6.15 -8.34 6.21
N LEU A 184 5.02 -7.73 5.85
CA LEU A 184 4.73 -7.30 4.49
C LEU A 184 5.76 -6.27 4.01
N LEU A 185 6.09 -5.26 4.83
CA LEU A 185 7.09 -4.26 4.45
C LEU A 185 8.50 -4.84 4.36
N HIS A 186 8.86 -5.79 5.22
CA HIS A 186 10.13 -6.50 5.12
C HIS A 186 10.24 -7.25 3.78
N LYS A 187 9.20 -8.03 3.43
CA LYS A 187 9.09 -8.71 2.13
C LYS A 187 9.13 -7.71 0.98
N THR A 188 8.40 -6.61 1.09
CA THR A 188 8.38 -5.53 0.09
C THR A 188 9.78 -4.99 -0.18
N VAL A 189 10.57 -4.75 0.87
CA VAL A 189 11.97 -4.36 0.74
C VAL A 189 12.76 -5.47 0.06
N ASP A 190 12.64 -6.73 0.46
CA ASP A 190 13.39 -7.83 -0.13
C ASP A 190 13.08 -8.03 -1.63
N LEU A 191 11.83 -7.88 -2.03
CA LEU A 191 11.38 -7.94 -3.44
C LEU A 191 11.94 -6.81 -4.31
N LEU A 192 12.31 -5.66 -3.73
CA LEU A 192 12.85 -4.53 -4.50
C LEU A 192 14.32 -4.73 -4.86
N LYS A 193 14.73 -4.24 -6.03
CA LYS A 193 16.15 -4.07 -6.36
C LYS A 193 16.77 -2.93 -5.53
N PRO A 194 18.10 -2.84 -5.39
CA PRO A 194 18.74 -1.65 -4.84
C PRO A 194 18.33 -0.36 -5.58
N GLY A 195 17.90 0.67 -4.85
CA GLY A 195 17.32 1.90 -5.42
C GLY A 195 15.91 1.75 -5.99
N GLY A 196 15.30 0.57 -5.86
CA GLY A 196 13.89 0.32 -6.16
C GLY A 196 12.98 1.07 -5.19
N ARG A 197 11.74 1.32 -5.61
CA ARG A 197 10.82 2.19 -4.88
C ARG A 197 9.53 1.49 -4.48
N PHE A 198 9.17 1.60 -3.22
CA PHE A 198 7.82 1.27 -2.75
C PHE A 198 6.99 2.55 -2.69
N VAL A 199 5.82 2.55 -3.33
CA VAL A 199 4.91 3.70 -3.35
C VAL A 199 3.53 3.28 -2.83
N ALA A 200 3.18 3.72 -1.63
CA ALA A 200 1.88 3.46 -1.03
C ALA A 200 1.05 4.74 -0.98
N TYR A 201 -0.24 4.64 -1.28
CA TYR A 201 -1.17 5.76 -1.08
C TYR A 201 -2.23 5.37 -0.06
N GLN A 202 -2.43 6.19 0.96
CA GLN A 202 -3.34 5.92 2.08
C GLN A 202 -4.01 7.20 2.56
N VAL A 203 -5.14 7.07 3.22
CA VAL A 203 -5.80 8.20 3.88
C VAL A 203 -5.15 8.51 5.24
N THR A 204 -4.52 7.51 5.90
CA THR A 204 -3.91 7.63 7.24
C THR A 204 -2.38 7.79 7.21
N THR A 205 -1.81 8.30 8.30
CA THR A 205 -0.36 8.50 8.49
C THR A 205 0.34 7.38 9.28
N HIS A 206 -0.39 6.35 9.74
CA HIS A 206 0.15 5.28 10.58
C HIS A 206 1.27 4.45 9.94
N LEU A 207 1.46 4.56 8.63
CA LEU A 207 2.52 3.87 7.91
C LEU A 207 3.89 4.56 8.07
N ILE A 208 3.95 5.83 8.50
CA ILE A 208 5.20 6.61 8.57
C ILE A 208 6.29 5.95 9.43
N PRO A 209 6.03 5.49 10.68
CA PRO A 209 7.04 4.80 11.50
C PRO A 209 7.63 3.60 10.76
N LEU A 210 6.75 2.79 10.17
CA LEU A 210 7.11 1.55 9.52
C LEU A 210 7.90 1.80 8.24
N MET A 211 7.52 2.81 7.45
CA MET A 211 8.29 3.22 6.28
C MET A 211 9.72 3.60 6.67
N LYS A 212 9.90 4.42 7.72
CA LYS A 212 11.23 4.85 8.18
C LYS A 212 12.05 3.72 8.78
N TYR A 213 11.40 2.70 9.33
CA TYR A 213 12.07 1.53 9.85
C TYR A 213 12.61 0.63 8.73
N HIS A 214 11.84 0.44 7.66
CA HIS A 214 12.16 -0.52 6.60
C HIS A 214 12.94 0.07 5.42
N PHE A 215 12.78 1.36 5.12
CA PHE A 215 13.40 2.01 3.97
C PHE A 215 14.48 3.01 4.37
N ARG A 216 15.53 3.10 3.55
CA ARG A 216 16.66 4.01 3.78
C ARG A 216 16.23 5.47 3.69
N GLU A 217 15.40 5.76 2.69
CA GLU A 217 14.88 7.10 2.41
C GLU A 217 13.37 7.02 2.31
N VAL A 218 12.69 7.97 2.97
CA VAL A 218 11.23 8.06 2.98
C VAL A 218 10.80 9.46 2.62
N GLU A 219 10.01 9.57 1.55
CA GLU A 219 9.35 10.78 1.12
C GLU A 219 7.85 10.67 1.38
N ILE A 220 7.23 11.78 1.78
CA ILE A 220 5.80 11.85 2.07
C ILE A 220 5.23 13.05 1.32
N ASP A 221 4.14 12.82 0.61
CA ASP A 221 3.39 13.84 -0.11
C ASP A 221 1.90 13.68 0.17
N TYR A 222 1.11 14.66 -0.22
CA TYR A 222 -0.32 14.70 0.03
C TYR A 222 -1.07 15.15 -1.22
N GLU A 223 -2.07 14.38 -1.65
CA GLU A 223 -2.93 14.68 -2.79
C GLU A 223 -4.34 15.04 -2.33
N VAL A 224 -4.60 16.34 -2.23
CA VAL A 224 -5.89 16.90 -1.82
C VAL A 224 -6.97 16.87 -2.90
N ARG A 225 -6.59 16.69 -4.17
CA ARG A 225 -7.55 16.62 -5.29
C ARG A 225 -8.12 15.21 -5.48
N ASN A 226 -7.78 14.28 -4.59
CA ASN A 226 -8.47 13.03 -4.43
C ASN A 226 -9.50 13.18 -3.32
N LEU A 227 -10.67 12.55 -3.44
CA LEU A 227 -11.66 12.53 -2.37
C LEU A 227 -11.86 11.08 -1.90
N PRO A 228 -11.47 10.73 -0.66
CA PRO A 228 -10.78 11.55 0.32
C PRO A 228 -9.34 11.84 -0.12
N PRO A 229 -8.72 12.92 0.41
CA PRO A 229 -7.31 13.18 0.20
C PRO A 229 -6.45 11.99 0.62
N HIS A 230 -5.36 11.74 -0.11
CA HIS A 230 -4.44 10.64 0.18
C HIS A 230 -3.04 11.16 0.44
N PHE A 231 -2.39 10.62 1.47
CA PHE A 231 -0.94 10.62 1.57
C PHE A 231 -0.35 9.68 0.53
N VAL A 232 0.78 10.08 -0.05
CA VAL A 232 1.60 9.25 -0.93
C VAL A 232 2.95 9.08 -0.25
N PHE A 233 3.20 7.87 0.24
CA PHE A 233 4.46 7.46 0.84
C PHE A 233 5.36 6.86 -0.23
N THR A 234 6.63 7.24 -0.24
CA THR A 234 7.65 6.63 -1.10
C THR A 234 8.82 6.19 -0.26
N GLY A 235 9.14 4.90 -0.29
CA GLY A 235 10.32 4.32 0.33
C GLY A 235 11.33 3.87 -0.72
N VAL A 236 12.61 4.19 -0.54
CA VAL A 236 13.70 3.73 -1.41
C VAL A 236 14.53 2.67 -0.68
N LYS A 237 14.79 1.54 -1.36
CA LYS A 237 15.69 0.48 -0.86
C LYS A 237 17.16 0.90 -0.97
#